data_AF-A0A924ML66-F1
#
_entry.id   AF-A0A924ML66-F1
#
_cell.length_a   1.000
_cell.length_b   1.000
_cell.length_c   1.000
_cell.angle_alpha   90.00
_cell.angle_beta   90.00
_cell.angle_gamma   90.00
#
_symmetry.space_group_name_H-M   'P 1'
#
loop_
_entity.id
_entity.type
_entity.pdbx_description
1 polymer ?
#
loop_
_entity_poly.entity_id
_entity_poly.type
_entity_poly.pdbx_seq_one_letter_code
_entity_poly.pdbx_strand_id
1 'polypeptide(L)'
;MKTQSNTPEITAPAAPPAPAAPPDSNAPPADLAERLRSASAVLESLADDMSLLDAVPAAERHRLQQAVARVYHPDPVARRQRLKAAERARLDALVQRDESLLNATGIRTLRRRPVFTTPNVFAPESFVAVDVDDETLARRQTLEPRHCYVCKAKYSTVHHFYDQLCLDCAEFNFRKRDETADLSGRVALLTGGRVKIGYQAGRKLLRAGAKLIVTTRFPRDSAA
;
A
#
# COMPACT_ATOMS: atom_id res chain seq x y z
N MET A 1 40.02 43.96 10.71
CA MET A 1 40.04 42.56 11.15
C MET A 1 38.86 41.84 10.51
N LYS A 2 39.14 40.97 9.53
CA LYS A 2 38.12 40.18 8.80
C LYS A 2 37.86 38.91 9.60
N THR A 3 36.68 38.74 10.16
CA THR A 3 36.25 37.50 10.81
C THR A 3 35.75 36.53 9.74
N GLN A 4 36.57 35.55 9.39
CA GLN A 4 36.18 34.42 8.55
C GLN A 4 35.32 33.47 9.39
N SER A 5 34.06 33.30 8.99
CA SER A 5 33.16 32.26 9.47
C SER A 5 33.55 30.94 8.84
N ASN A 6 34.19 30.06 9.62
CA ASN A 6 34.56 28.72 9.20
C ASN A 6 33.43 27.76 9.65
N THR A 7 32.51 27.42 8.75
CA THR A 7 31.47 26.41 8.99
C THR A 7 32.04 25.05 8.57
N PRO A 8 32.12 24.04 9.45
CA PRO A 8 32.56 22.72 9.03
C PRO A 8 31.45 22.05 8.22
N GLU A 9 31.77 21.72 6.97
CA GLU A 9 30.94 20.92 6.09
C GLU A 9 30.97 19.47 6.59
N ILE A 10 29.92 19.05 7.33
CA ILE A 10 29.77 17.68 7.78
C ILE A 10 29.29 16.85 6.60
N THR A 11 30.23 16.25 5.87
CA THR A 11 29.95 15.25 4.85
C THR A 11 29.47 13.97 5.52
N ALA A 12 28.19 13.62 5.34
CA ALA A 12 27.65 12.35 5.82
C ALA A 12 28.37 11.18 5.10
N PRO A 13 28.83 10.14 5.82
CA PRO A 13 29.46 8.99 5.19
C PRO A 13 28.42 8.25 4.35
N ALA A 14 28.80 7.89 3.12
CA ALA A 14 27.98 7.08 2.22
C ALA A 14 27.59 5.76 2.92
N ALA A 15 26.28 5.48 2.95
CA ALA A 15 25.77 4.24 3.50
C ALA A 15 26.40 3.04 2.75
N PRO A 16 26.91 2.01 3.45
CA PRO A 16 27.44 0.83 2.81
C PRO A 16 26.33 0.17 1.97
N PRO A 17 26.66 -0.41 0.80
CA PRO A 17 25.69 -1.10 -0.03
C PRO A 17 25.03 -2.20 0.80
N ALA A 18 23.70 -2.26 0.72
CA ALA A 18 22.91 -3.30 1.40
C ALA A 18 23.48 -4.68 1.04
N PRO A 19 23.66 -5.57 2.03
CA PRO A 19 24.14 -6.93 1.74
C PRO A 19 23.19 -7.57 0.74
N ALA A 20 23.76 -8.09 -0.35
CA ALA A 20 23.03 -8.80 -1.39
C ALA A 20 22.11 -9.84 -0.72
N ALA A 21 20.83 -9.78 -1.07
CA ALA A 21 19.87 -10.78 -0.64
C ALA A 21 20.46 -12.18 -0.93
N PRO A 22 20.37 -13.13 0.02
CA PRO A 22 20.87 -14.48 -0.22
C PRO A 22 20.22 -15.01 -1.51
N PRO A 23 20.97 -15.69 -2.38
CA PRO A 23 20.41 -16.23 -3.61
C PRO A 23 19.24 -17.12 -3.24
N ASP A 24 18.07 -16.82 -3.80
CA ASP A 24 16.86 -17.64 -3.65
C ASP A 24 17.24 -19.09 -3.99
N SER A 25 17.36 -19.94 -2.96
CA SER A 25 17.72 -21.36 -3.12
C SER A 25 16.64 -22.18 -3.83
N ASN A 26 15.61 -21.50 -4.36
CA ASN A 26 14.49 -22.01 -5.13
C ASN A 26 14.50 -21.52 -6.58
N ALA A 27 15.50 -20.74 -7.01
CA ALA A 27 15.63 -20.40 -8.42
C ALA A 27 15.91 -21.69 -9.23
N PRO A 28 15.17 -21.95 -10.32
CA PRO A 28 15.44 -23.11 -11.15
C PRO A 28 16.87 -23.05 -11.71
N PRO A 29 17.57 -24.19 -11.86
CA PRO A 29 18.89 -24.23 -12.49
C PRO A 29 18.88 -23.52 -13.85
N ALA A 30 19.93 -22.74 -14.15
CA ALA A 30 20.03 -22.02 -15.41
C ALA A 30 19.98 -22.93 -16.65
N ASP A 31 20.33 -24.22 -16.49
CA ASP A 31 20.31 -25.25 -17.52
C ASP A 31 19.01 -26.08 -17.55
N LEU A 32 18.01 -25.76 -16.72
CA LEU A 32 16.78 -26.55 -16.58
C LEU A 32 16.04 -26.70 -17.92
N ALA A 33 15.97 -25.64 -18.71
CA ALA A 33 15.30 -25.66 -20.01
C ALA A 33 16.01 -26.58 -21.03
N GLU A 34 17.34 -26.70 -20.95
CA GLU A 34 18.12 -27.61 -21.79
C GLU A 34 17.92 -29.06 -21.33
N ARG A 35 18.01 -29.31 -20.02
CA ARG A 35 17.77 -30.64 -19.43
C ARG A 35 16.36 -31.16 -19.72
N LEU A 36 15.35 -30.29 -19.67
CA LEU A 36 13.97 -30.66 -20.00
C LEU A 36 13.82 -31.03 -21.48
N ARG A 37 14.46 -30.29 -22.39
CA ARG A 37 14.44 -30.64 -23.83
C ARG A 37 15.08 -32.01 -24.09
N SER A 38 16.23 -32.28 -23.49
CA SER A 38 16.89 -33.58 -23.59
C SER A 38 16.03 -34.71 -23.00
N ALA A 39 15.43 -34.49 -21.83
CA ALA A 39 14.55 -35.47 -21.20
C ALA A 39 13.27 -35.74 -22.03
N SER A 40 12.66 -34.70 -22.61
CA SER A 40 11.49 -34.85 -23.49
C SER A 40 11.82 -35.66 -24.73
N ALA A 41 12.95 -35.39 -25.40
CA ALA A 41 13.36 -36.15 -26.58
C ALA A 41 13.55 -37.65 -26.28
N VAL A 42 14.10 -37.99 -25.11
CA VAL A 42 14.21 -39.38 -24.66
C VAL A 42 12.84 -39.99 -24.43
N LEU A 43 11.93 -39.30 -23.73
CA LEU A 43 10.58 -39.81 -23.48
C LEU A 43 9.75 -39.97 -24.76
N GLU A 44 9.92 -39.09 -25.75
CA GLU A 44 9.31 -39.19 -27.08
C GLU A 44 9.83 -40.42 -27.83
N SER A 45 11.16 -40.63 -27.85
CA SER A 45 11.75 -41.83 -28.50
C SER A 45 11.28 -43.14 -27.87
N LEU A 46 11.08 -43.15 -26.55
CA LEU A 46 10.51 -44.29 -25.85
C LEU A 46 9.02 -44.48 -26.20
N ALA A 47 8.25 -43.39 -26.27
CA ALA A 47 6.83 -43.46 -26.66
C ALA A 47 6.63 -44.03 -28.07
N ASP A 48 7.57 -43.75 -28.99
CA ASP A 48 7.57 -44.30 -30.35
C ASP A 48 8.04 -45.77 -30.39
N ASP A 49 9.02 -46.15 -29.56
CA ASP A 49 9.51 -47.54 -29.45
C ASP A 49 9.83 -47.94 -28.00
N MET A 50 8.91 -48.72 -27.42
CA MET A 50 9.05 -49.23 -26.05
C MET A 50 10.10 -50.33 -25.89
N SER A 51 10.53 -50.98 -26.97
CA SER A 51 11.55 -52.05 -26.90
C SER A 51 12.92 -51.52 -26.49
N LEU A 52 13.16 -50.21 -26.64
CA LEU A 52 14.36 -49.52 -26.18
C LEU A 52 14.57 -49.67 -24.65
N LEU A 53 13.51 -49.89 -23.87
CA LEU A 53 13.60 -50.12 -22.43
C LEU A 53 14.16 -51.51 -22.06
N ASP A 54 14.12 -52.47 -22.98
CA ASP A 54 14.65 -53.82 -22.74
C ASP A 54 16.18 -53.85 -22.76
N ALA A 55 16.81 -52.86 -23.43
CA ALA A 55 18.25 -52.66 -23.44
C ALA A 55 18.79 -51.97 -22.17
N VAL A 56 17.91 -51.48 -21.29
CA VAL A 56 18.28 -50.74 -20.07
C VAL A 56 18.25 -51.67 -18.84
N PRO A 57 19.24 -51.59 -17.92
CA PRO A 57 19.20 -52.35 -16.68
C PRO A 57 17.90 -52.13 -15.89
N ALA A 58 17.37 -53.21 -15.30
CA ALA A 58 16.09 -53.19 -14.59
C ALA A 58 16.00 -52.10 -13.49
N ALA A 59 17.12 -51.80 -12.82
CA ALA A 59 17.19 -50.76 -11.79
C ALA A 59 16.95 -49.34 -12.35
N GLU A 60 17.55 -49.01 -13.50
CA GLU A 60 17.38 -47.70 -14.14
C GLU A 60 16.00 -47.56 -14.80
N ARG A 61 15.50 -48.64 -15.41
CA ARG A 61 14.11 -48.70 -15.91
C ARG A 61 13.10 -48.41 -14.80
N HIS A 62 13.26 -49.07 -13.65
CA HIS A 62 12.37 -48.87 -12.50
C HIS A 62 12.47 -47.43 -11.95
N ARG A 63 13.67 -46.86 -11.88
CA ARG A 63 13.88 -45.47 -11.46
C ARG A 63 13.20 -44.46 -12.39
N LEU A 64 13.33 -44.64 -13.71
CA LEU A 64 12.67 -43.80 -14.71
C LEU A 64 11.14 -43.88 -14.56
N GLN A 65 10.59 -45.09 -14.51
CA GLN A 65 9.15 -45.32 -14.35
C GLN A 65 8.61 -44.70 -13.07
N GLN A 66 9.31 -44.84 -11.94
CA GLN A 66 8.94 -44.20 -10.68
C GLN A 66 9.02 -42.67 -10.75
N ALA A 67 10.03 -42.11 -11.41
CA ALA A 67 10.17 -40.67 -11.59
C ALA A 67 9.02 -40.10 -12.43
N VAL A 68 8.72 -40.73 -13.57
CA VAL A 68 7.58 -40.37 -14.44
C VAL A 68 6.27 -40.46 -13.67
N ALA A 69 6.05 -41.54 -12.91
CA ALA A 69 4.84 -41.72 -12.09
C ALA A 69 4.70 -40.61 -11.03
N ARG A 70 5.77 -40.20 -10.36
CA ARG A 70 5.75 -39.11 -9.36
C ARG A 70 5.48 -37.73 -9.99
N VAL A 71 5.94 -37.51 -11.22
CA VAL A 71 5.72 -36.24 -11.96
C VAL A 71 4.30 -36.18 -12.52
N TYR A 72 3.80 -37.28 -13.09
CA TYR A 72 2.49 -37.35 -13.74
C TYR A 72 1.33 -37.57 -12.76
N HIS A 73 1.56 -38.33 -11.69
CA HIS A 73 0.63 -38.53 -10.57
C HIS A 73 1.17 -37.89 -9.29
N PRO A 74 1.33 -36.54 -9.24
CA PRO A 74 1.63 -35.88 -7.99
C PRO A 74 0.48 -36.17 -7.02
N ASP A 75 0.80 -36.49 -5.77
CA ASP A 75 -0.17 -36.75 -4.70
C ASP A 75 -1.37 -35.79 -4.84
N PRO A 76 -2.61 -36.31 -5.02
CA PRO A 76 -3.81 -35.48 -5.17
C PRO A 76 -3.94 -34.42 -4.06
N VAL A 77 -3.44 -34.70 -2.85
CA VAL A 77 -3.40 -33.74 -1.74
C VAL A 77 -2.39 -32.62 -2.02
N ALA A 78 -1.15 -32.96 -2.39
CA ALA A 78 -0.12 -31.97 -2.74
C ALA A 78 -0.52 -31.09 -3.94
N ARG A 79 -1.13 -31.67 -4.99
CA ARG A 79 -1.66 -30.90 -6.13
C ARG A 79 -2.75 -29.92 -5.67
N ARG A 80 -3.71 -30.39 -4.86
CA ARG A 80 -4.79 -29.55 -4.32
C ARG A 80 -4.23 -28.43 -3.43
N GLN A 81 -3.23 -28.70 -2.60
CA GLN A 81 -2.57 -27.70 -1.76
C GLN A 81 -1.89 -26.62 -2.61
N ARG A 82 -1.14 -26.99 -3.64
CA ARG A 82 -0.49 -26.02 -4.54
C ARG A 82 -1.50 -25.11 -5.26
N LEU A 83 -2.59 -25.68 -5.79
CA LEU A 83 -3.64 -24.89 -6.44
C LEU A 83 -4.32 -23.93 -5.45
N LYS A 84 -4.65 -24.39 -4.24
CA LYS A 84 -5.20 -23.54 -3.18
C LYS A 84 -4.23 -22.44 -2.76
N ALA A 85 -2.94 -22.74 -2.65
CA ALA A 85 -1.91 -21.78 -2.28
C ALA A 85 -1.74 -20.71 -3.37
N ALA A 86 -1.72 -21.11 -4.65
CA ALA A 86 -1.65 -20.18 -5.77
C ALA A 86 -2.87 -19.27 -5.83
N GLU A 87 -4.07 -19.82 -5.61
CA GLU A 87 -5.30 -19.02 -5.58
C GLU A 87 -5.31 -18.04 -4.40
N ARG A 88 -4.93 -18.52 -3.21
CA ARG A 88 -4.79 -17.65 -2.02
C ARG A 88 -3.78 -16.52 -2.27
N ALA A 89 -2.61 -16.83 -2.82
CA ALA A 89 -1.58 -15.84 -3.12
C ALA A 89 -2.07 -14.77 -4.10
N ARG A 90 -2.91 -15.15 -5.09
CA ARG A 90 -3.55 -14.19 -6.00
C ARG A 90 -4.50 -13.28 -5.24
N LEU A 91 -5.42 -13.84 -4.45
CA LEU A 91 -6.38 -13.06 -3.67
C LEU A 91 -5.67 -12.11 -2.69
N ASP A 92 -4.64 -12.60 -1.99
CA ASP A 92 -3.84 -11.80 -1.07
C ASP A 92 -3.16 -10.63 -1.80
N ALA A 93 -2.65 -10.84 -3.02
CA ALA A 93 -2.06 -9.76 -3.83
C ALA A 93 -3.08 -8.68 -4.22
N LEU A 94 -4.33 -9.06 -4.52
CA LEU A 94 -5.40 -8.11 -4.81
C LEU A 94 -5.76 -7.26 -3.58
N VAL A 95 -5.89 -7.91 -2.41
CA VAL A 95 -6.15 -7.22 -1.14
C VAL A 95 -5.01 -6.25 -0.80
N GLN A 96 -3.76 -6.68 -0.95
CA GLN A 96 -2.60 -5.83 -0.67
C GLN A 96 -2.54 -4.60 -1.59
N ARG A 97 -2.91 -4.75 -2.87
CA ARG A 97 -3.02 -3.60 -3.79
C ARG A 97 -4.03 -2.58 -3.27
N ASP A 98 -5.26 -3.01 -2.95
CA ASP A 98 -6.31 -2.12 -2.46
C ASP A 98 -5.92 -1.48 -1.12
N GLU A 99 -5.33 -2.25 -0.19
CA GLU A 99 -4.83 -1.72 1.08
C GLU A 99 -3.75 -0.66 0.89
N SER A 100 -2.80 -0.89 -0.01
CA SER A 100 -1.71 0.06 -0.30
C SER A 100 -2.26 1.40 -0.79
N LEU A 101 -3.27 1.36 -1.67
CA LEU A 101 -3.94 2.51 -2.25
C LEU A 101 -4.70 3.30 -1.18
N LEU A 102 -5.49 2.62 -0.35
CA LEU A 102 -6.22 3.30 0.73
C LEU A 102 -5.25 3.87 1.77
N ASN A 103 -4.16 3.16 2.06
CA ASN A 103 -3.10 3.61 2.93
C ASN A 103 -2.36 4.83 2.39
N ALA A 104 -2.28 5.04 1.08
CA ALA A 104 -1.67 6.25 0.54
C ALA A 104 -2.53 7.51 0.73
N THR A 105 -3.80 7.39 1.11
CA THR A 105 -4.69 8.56 1.24
C THR A 105 -4.27 9.52 2.36
N GLY A 106 -4.56 10.80 2.16
CA GLY A 106 -4.25 11.86 3.12
C GLY A 106 -4.84 11.63 4.50
N ILE A 107 -6.09 11.16 4.60
CA ILE A 107 -6.75 10.90 5.88
C ILE A 107 -6.08 9.78 6.67
N ARG A 108 -5.66 8.69 6.01
CA ARG A 108 -4.94 7.58 6.67
C ARG A 108 -3.52 7.96 7.04
N THR A 109 -2.87 8.78 6.22
CA THR A 109 -1.55 9.35 6.52
C THR A 109 -1.61 10.20 7.79
N LEU A 110 -2.59 11.10 7.89
CA LEU A 110 -2.77 11.93 9.09
C LEU A 110 -3.09 11.13 10.35
N ARG A 111 -3.91 10.06 10.24
CA ARG A 111 -4.24 9.18 11.37
C ARG A 111 -3.03 8.39 11.91
N ARG A 112 -2.03 8.10 11.06
CA ARG A 112 -0.81 7.37 11.45
C ARG A 112 0.27 8.23 12.09
N ARG A 113 0.19 9.56 11.97
CA ARG A 113 1.20 10.44 12.57
C ARG A 113 1.14 10.35 14.10
N PRO A 114 2.27 10.09 14.79
CA PRO A 114 2.29 9.92 16.24
C PRO A 114 1.98 11.23 16.98
N VAL A 115 2.44 12.36 16.42
CA VAL A 115 2.10 13.70 16.88
C VAL A 115 1.18 14.34 15.86
N PHE A 116 0.01 14.75 16.32
CA PHE A 116 -0.90 15.52 15.49
C PHE A 116 -0.38 16.97 15.42
N THR A 117 0.47 17.24 14.44
CA THR A 117 0.87 18.61 14.13
C THR A 117 -0.21 19.26 13.28
N THR A 118 -0.81 20.28 13.86
CA THR A 118 -1.68 21.21 13.16
C THR A 118 -0.92 21.81 11.96
N PRO A 119 -1.42 21.66 10.72
CA PRO A 119 -0.80 22.30 9.57
C PRO A 119 -0.89 23.83 9.68
N ASN A 120 0.16 24.52 9.22
CA ASN A 120 0.20 25.98 9.15
C ASN A 120 -0.98 26.49 8.31
N VAL A 121 -1.58 27.62 8.71
CA VAL A 121 -2.69 28.27 7.97
C VAL A 121 -2.20 28.72 6.60
N PHE A 122 -0.98 29.22 6.58
CA PHE A 122 -0.38 29.77 5.38
C PHE A 122 0.34 28.66 4.65
N ALA A 123 0.00 28.50 3.36
CA ALA A 123 0.77 27.65 2.48
C ALA A 123 2.24 28.12 2.52
N PRO A 124 3.23 27.20 2.50
CA PRO A 124 4.62 27.58 2.29
C PRO A 124 4.73 28.45 1.03
N GLU A 125 5.59 29.47 1.07
CA GLU A 125 5.77 30.42 -0.03
C GLU A 125 6.10 29.75 -1.38
N SER A 126 6.61 28.51 -1.35
CA SER A 126 6.97 27.70 -2.51
C SER A 126 6.01 26.55 -2.82
N PHE A 127 4.76 26.59 -2.36
CA PHE A 127 3.79 25.51 -2.65
C PHE A 127 3.21 25.65 -4.07
N VAL A 128 3.50 24.65 -4.91
CA VAL A 128 2.90 24.52 -6.26
C VAL A 128 1.80 23.47 -6.20
N ALA A 129 0.57 23.88 -6.52
CA ALA A 129 -0.53 22.94 -6.70
C ALA A 129 -0.30 22.15 -8.01
N VAL A 130 -0.37 20.84 -7.94
CA VAL A 130 -0.28 19.96 -9.11
C VAL A 130 -1.67 19.41 -9.38
N ASP A 131 -2.17 19.62 -10.59
CA ASP A 131 -3.45 19.07 -11.03
C ASP A 131 -3.36 17.54 -11.12
N VAL A 132 -4.46 16.87 -10.78
CA VAL A 132 -4.54 15.41 -10.84
C VAL A 132 -4.95 15.03 -12.25
N ASP A 133 -4.06 14.38 -13.01
CA ASP A 133 -4.38 13.85 -14.33
C ASP A 133 -5.21 12.55 -14.28
N ASP A 134 -5.81 12.19 -15.41
CA ASP A 134 -6.63 10.98 -15.57
C ASP A 134 -5.86 9.69 -15.25
N GLU A 135 -4.55 9.67 -15.53
CA GLU A 135 -3.69 8.53 -15.23
C GLU A 135 -3.54 8.34 -13.71
N THR A 136 -3.43 9.44 -12.96
CA THR A 136 -3.40 9.44 -11.50
C THR A 136 -4.74 9.02 -10.90
N LEU A 137 -5.86 9.37 -11.53
CA LEU A 137 -7.20 8.89 -11.13
C LEU A 137 -7.36 7.38 -11.38
N ALA A 138 -6.90 6.87 -12.53
CA ALA A 138 -6.93 5.44 -12.86
C ALA A 138 -6.10 4.60 -11.86
N ARG A 139 -4.95 5.14 -11.43
CA ARG A 139 -4.08 4.51 -10.40
C ARG A 139 -4.73 4.45 -9.01
N ARG A 140 -5.81 5.21 -8.75
CA ARG A 140 -6.53 5.26 -7.48
C ARG A 140 -7.85 4.49 -7.50
N GLN A 141 -8.00 3.49 -8.36
CA GLN A 141 -9.17 2.62 -8.36
C GLN A 141 -8.95 1.34 -7.55
N THR A 142 -9.89 1.03 -6.64
CA THR A 142 -9.98 -0.29 -5.99
C THR A 142 -10.64 -1.30 -6.90
N LEU A 143 -10.28 -2.57 -6.75
CA LEU A 143 -10.86 -3.66 -7.54
C LEU A 143 -12.32 -3.91 -7.18
N GLU A 144 -12.61 -3.95 -5.88
CA GLU A 144 -13.97 -4.09 -5.38
C GLU A 144 -14.62 -2.72 -5.12
N PRO A 145 -15.87 -2.48 -5.58
CA PRO A 145 -16.59 -1.27 -5.25
C PRO A 145 -16.87 -1.14 -3.75
N ARG A 146 -16.58 0.04 -3.20
CA ARG A 146 -16.77 0.42 -1.80
C ARG A 146 -18.05 1.25 -1.63
N HIS A 147 -18.58 1.32 -0.42
CA HIS A 147 -19.75 2.16 -0.10
C HIS A 147 -19.34 3.53 0.44
N CYS A 148 -19.88 4.60 -0.13
CA CYS A 148 -19.65 5.96 0.36
C CYS A 148 -20.25 6.12 1.75
N TYR A 149 -19.49 6.64 2.71
CA TYR A 149 -19.94 6.82 4.08
C TYR A 149 -21.12 7.81 4.18
N VAL A 150 -21.18 8.81 3.29
CA VAL A 150 -22.22 9.85 3.27
C VAL A 150 -23.44 9.40 2.48
N CYS A 151 -23.33 9.26 1.15
CA CYS A 151 -24.47 8.99 0.27
C CYS A 151 -24.76 7.50 0.04
N LYS A 152 -23.93 6.58 0.56
CA LYS A 152 -24.04 5.12 0.43
C LYS A 152 -23.89 4.55 -1.00
N ALA A 153 -23.71 5.40 -2.01
CA ALA A 153 -23.41 4.98 -3.38
C ALA A 153 -22.13 4.12 -3.45
N LYS A 154 -22.11 3.17 -4.39
CA LYS A 154 -20.91 2.36 -4.67
C LYS A 154 -19.91 3.19 -5.47
N TYR A 155 -18.62 3.09 -5.16
CA TYR A 155 -17.53 3.75 -5.87
C TYR A 155 -16.26 2.89 -5.84
N SER A 156 -15.43 2.96 -6.87
CA SER A 156 -14.12 2.30 -6.93
C SER A 156 -12.98 3.32 -6.97
N THR A 157 -13.19 4.49 -7.57
CA THR A 157 -12.19 5.56 -7.62
C THR A 157 -12.06 6.27 -6.27
N VAL A 158 -10.87 6.22 -5.70
CA VAL A 158 -10.55 6.75 -4.37
C VAL A 158 -10.00 8.17 -4.49
N HIS A 159 -10.58 9.08 -3.73
CA HIS A 159 -10.11 10.46 -3.62
C HIS A 159 -8.74 10.51 -2.95
N HIS A 160 -7.87 11.44 -3.37
CA HIS A 160 -6.50 11.56 -2.85
C HIS A 160 -6.44 11.72 -1.32
N PHE A 161 -7.47 12.36 -0.73
CA PHE A 161 -7.56 12.58 0.71
C PHE A 161 -8.50 11.63 1.45
N TYR A 162 -9.66 11.26 0.88
CA TYR A 162 -10.71 10.53 1.59
C TYR A 162 -10.90 9.12 0.99
N ASP A 163 -10.73 8.10 1.82
CA ASP A 163 -10.78 6.68 1.43
C ASP A 163 -12.14 6.00 1.69
N GLN A 164 -13.10 6.77 2.22
CA GLN A 164 -14.43 6.31 2.62
C GLN A 164 -15.57 7.10 1.96
N LEU A 165 -15.27 7.93 0.97
CA LEU A 165 -16.24 8.78 0.27
C LEU A 165 -16.12 8.57 -1.24
N CYS A 166 -17.24 8.59 -1.96
CA CYS A 166 -17.20 8.73 -3.42
C CYS A 166 -16.60 10.09 -3.80
N LEU A 167 -16.14 10.25 -5.05
CA LEU A 167 -15.46 11.45 -5.52
C LEU A 167 -16.26 12.73 -5.24
N ASP A 168 -17.55 12.77 -5.57
CA ASP A 168 -18.37 13.98 -5.37
C ASP A 168 -18.49 14.38 -3.89
N CYS A 169 -18.75 13.40 -3.02
CA CYS A 169 -18.80 13.64 -1.58
C CYS A 169 -17.42 14.03 -1.04
N ALA A 170 -16.36 13.41 -1.54
CA ALA A 170 -15.00 13.67 -1.11
C ALA A 170 -14.56 15.09 -1.49
N GLU A 171 -14.79 15.51 -2.73
CA GLU A 171 -14.45 16.82 -3.26
C GLU A 171 -15.22 17.92 -2.51
N PHE A 172 -16.53 17.74 -2.36
CA PHE A 172 -17.36 18.64 -1.56
C PHE A 172 -16.80 18.80 -0.14
N ASN A 173 -16.55 17.68 0.57
CA ASN A 173 -16.05 17.73 1.94
C ASN A 173 -14.59 18.22 2.02
N PHE A 174 -13.79 18.07 0.96
CA PHE A 174 -12.42 18.53 0.91
C PHE A 174 -12.38 20.05 0.81
N ARG A 175 -13.15 20.64 -0.11
CA ARG A 175 -13.33 22.09 -0.22
C ARG A 175 -13.83 22.75 1.07
N LYS A 176 -14.75 22.09 1.78
CA LYS A 176 -15.28 22.57 3.08
C LYS A 176 -14.24 22.63 4.21
N ARG A 177 -13.07 22.02 4.05
CA ARG A 177 -12.00 22.08 5.06
C ARG A 177 -11.47 23.49 5.22
N ASP A 178 -11.25 24.17 4.10
CA ASP A 178 -10.64 25.52 4.06
C ASP A 178 -11.68 26.63 3.96
N GLU A 179 -12.96 26.29 3.72
CA GLU A 179 -14.05 27.26 3.79
C GLU A 179 -14.08 27.96 5.16
N THR A 180 -14.14 29.28 5.18
CA THR A 180 -14.15 30.11 6.38
C THR A 180 -15.21 31.20 6.30
N ALA A 181 -15.48 31.87 7.41
CA ALA A 181 -16.36 33.03 7.51
C ALA A 181 -15.78 34.01 8.55
N ASP A 182 -16.12 35.29 8.45
CA ASP A 182 -15.79 36.25 9.52
C ASP A 182 -16.78 36.08 10.68
N LEU A 183 -16.26 35.69 11.83
CA LEU A 183 -16.98 35.51 13.09
C LEU A 183 -16.53 36.52 14.15
N SER A 184 -15.90 37.63 13.74
CA SER A 184 -15.53 38.73 14.63
C SER A 184 -16.74 39.23 15.43
N GLY A 185 -16.54 39.46 16.74
CA GLY A 185 -17.60 39.87 17.65
C GLY A 185 -18.58 38.76 18.06
N ARG A 186 -18.45 37.54 17.53
CA ARG A 186 -19.26 36.39 17.98
C ARG A 186 -18.57 35.64 19.10
N VAL A 187 -19.37 35.05 19.99
CA VAL A 187 -18.91 34.12 21.04
C VAL A 187 -19.44 32.72 20.71
N ALA A 188 -18.55 31.73 20.69
CA ALA A 188 -18.89 30.33 20.45
C ALA A 188 -18.58 29.47 21.69
N LEU A 189 -19.53 28.63 22.10
CA LEU A 189 -19.32 27.58 23.10
C LEU A 189 -18.99 26.26 22.39
N LEU A 190 -17.82 25.69 22.68
CA LEU A 190 -17.38 24.42 22.13
C LEU A 190 -17.24 23.38 23.25
N THR A 191 -17.98 22.29 23.15
CA THR A 191 -17.85 21.15 24.05
C THR A 191 -16.85 20.14 23.51
N GLY A 192 -16.00 19.59 24.38
CA GLY A 192 -15.02 18.56 24.01
C GLY A 192 -13.85 19.03 23.15
N GLY A 193 -13.31 20.23 23.40
CA GLY A 193 -12.30 20.85 22.52
C GLY A 193 -10.85 20.31 22.59
N ARG A 194 -10.54 19.35 23.48
CA ARG A 194 -9.13 18.92 23.68
C ARG A 194 -8.52 18.21 22.48
N VAL A 195 -9.28 17.36 21.79
CA VAL A 195 -8.74 16.42 20.80
C VAL A 195 -9.65 16.29 19.59
N LYS A 196 -9.12 15.67 18.53
CA LYS A 196 -9.87 15.25 17.32
C LYS A 196 -10.72 16.40 16.75
N ILE A 197 -12.02 16.14 16.52
CA ILE A 197 -12.95 17.08 15.88
C ILE A 197 -13.15 18.35 16.70
N GLY A 198 -13.19 18.26 18.03
CA GLY A 198 -13.36 19.41 18.89
C GLY A 198 -12.19 20.36 18.77
N TYR A 199 -10.97 19.83 18.84
CA TYR A 199 -9.75 20.62 18.64
C TYR A 199 -9.75 21.32 17.26
N GLN A 200 -10.09 20.62 16.19
CA GLN A 200 -10.14 21.24 14.84
C GLN A 200 -11.26 22.27 14.69
N ALA A 201 -12.44 22.00 15.25
CA ALA A 201 -13.55 22.96 15.25
C ALA A 201 -13.17 24.23 16.01
N GLY A 202 -12.56 24.10 17.18
CA GLY A 202 -12.10 25.24 17.97
C GLY A 202 -11.08 26.07 17.21
N ARG A 203 -10.10 25.43 16.58
CA ARG A 203 -9.12 26.14 15.74
C ARG A 203 -9.76 26.85 14.55
N LYS A 204 -10.74 26.24 13.90
CA LYS A 204 -11.46 26.86 12.78
C LYS A 204 -12.25 28.09 13.24
N LEU A 205 -12.94 28.00 14.38
CA LEU A 205 -13.66 29.12 14.99
C LEU A 205 -12.73 30.25 15.40
N LEU A 206 -11.58 29.94 16.01
CA LEU A 206 -10.56 30.93 16.38
C LEU A 206 -9.95 31.62 15.14
N ARG A 207 -9.62 30.84 14.10
CA ARG A 207 -9.12 31.38 12.82
C ARG A 207 -10.13 32.27 12.11
N ALA A 208 -11.43 32.00 12.31
CA ALA A 208 -12.53 32.82 11.84
C ALA A 208 -12.78 34.07 12.69
N GLY A 209 -12.03 34.31 13.78
CA GLY A 209 -12.14 35.51 14.61
C GLY A 209 -13.16 35.42 15.77
N ALA A 210 -13.74 34.25 16.02
CA ALA A 210 -14.68 34.07 17.13
C ALA A 210 -13.97 34.09 18.49
N LYS A 211 -14.64 34.67 19.51
CA LYS A 211 -14.28 34.43 20.91
C LYS A 211 -14.76 33.03 21.29
N LEU A 212 -13.84 32.12 21.61
CA LEU A 212 -14.17 30.73 21.89
C LEU A 212 -14.15 30.42 23.39
N ILE A 213 -15.23 29.83 23.91
CA ILE A 213 -15.29 29.22 25.24
C ILE A 213 -15.28 27.71 25.05
N VAL A 214 -14.27 27.04 25.59
CA VAL A 214 -14.11 25.58 25.44
C VAL A 214 -14.42 24.88 26.76
N THR A 215 -15.24 23.83 26.70
CA THR A 215 -15.44 22.93 27.84
C THR A 215 -14.82 21.56 27.55
N THR A 216 -14.18 20.98 28.55
CA THR A 216 -13.55 19.66 28.49
C THR A 216 -13.32 19.13 29.90
N ARG A 217 -13.28 17.81 30.07
CA ARG A 217 -12.89 17.18 31.35
C ARG A 217 -11.39 17.29 31.68
N PHE A 218 -10.60 17.89 30.78
CA PHE A 218 -9.15 18.03 30.90
C PHE A 218 -8.71 19.47 30.55
N PRO A 219 -9.07 20.47 31.37
CA PRO A 219 -8.89 21.88 31.04
C PRO A 219 -7.42 22.31 30.92
N ARG A 220 -6.51 21.73 31.72
CA ARG A 220 -5.07 22.02 31.65
C ARG A 220 -4.47 21.64 30.30
N ASP A 221 -4.73 20.42 29.85
CA ASP A 221 -4.26 19.91 28.56
C ASP A 221 -4.85 20.67 27.36
N SER A 222 -6.03 21.27 27.52
CA SER A 222 -6.72 22.00 26.45
C SER A 222 -6.22 23.44 26.28
N ALA A 223 -5.62 24.02 27.31
CA ALA A 223 -5.16 25.41 27.33
C ALA A 223 -3.67 25.55 26.99
N ALA A 224 -2.92 24.44 27.01
CA ALA A 224 -1.51 24.35 26.61
C ALA A 224 -1.37 24.30 25.08
#